data_AF-A0A7U3XZB4-F1
#
_entry.id   AF-A0A7U3XZB4-F1
#
_cell.length_a   1.000
_cell.length_b   1.000
_cell.length_c   1.000
_cell.angle_alpha   90.00
_cell.angle_beta   90.00
_cell.angle_gamma   90.00
#
_symmetry.space_group_name_H-M   'P 1'
#
loop_
_entity.id
_entity.type
_entity.pdbx_description
1 polymer ?
#
loop_
_entity_poly.entity_id
_entity_poly.type
_entity_poly.pdbx_seq_one_letter_code
_entity_poly.pdbx_strand_id
1 'polypeptide(L)' 'MKVVLKRSILILFLTGNIIGLSYAQAAELEPVKLKKSCIKKNPLAEGQNDPELLNIFKQVCDSDNTTQKK' A
#
# COMPACT_ATOMS: atom_id res chain seq x y z
N MET A 1 -33.13 -17.23 -36.12
CA MET A 1 -32.07 -16.20 -36.06
C MET A 1 -32.33 -15.10 -35.02
N LYS A 2 -33.55 -14.54 -34.89
CA LYS A 2 -33.88 -13.47 -33.91
C LYS A 2 -33.59 -13.81 -32.44
N VAL A 3 -33.77 -15.07 -32.05
CA VAL A 3 -33.53 -15.56 -30.67
C VAL A 3 -32.05 -15.63 -30.28
N VAL A 4 -31.16 -15.82 -31.26
CA VAL A 4 -29.72 -15.96 -31.05
C VAL A 4 -29.09 -14.58 -30.84
N LEU A 5 -29.54 -13.60 -31.61
CA LEU A 5 -29.12 -12.19 -31.48
C LEU A 5 -29.57 -11.60 -30.13
N LYS A 6 -30.82 -11.88 -29.70
CA LYS A 6 -31.36 -11.39 -28.42
C LYS A 6 -30.63 -11.99 -27.22
N ARG A 7 -30.26 -13.28 -27.29
CA ARG A 7 -29.45 -13.94 -26.25
C ARG A 7 -28.01 -13.41 -26.23
N SER A 8 -27.41 -13.15 -27.38
CA SER A 8 -26.05 -12.60 -27.49
C SER A 8 -25.94 -11.18 -26.91
N ILE A 9 -26.96 -10.33 -27.11
CA ILE A 9 -27.01 -8.99 -26.53
C ILE A 9 -27.14 -9.04 -25.00
N LEU A 10 -27.99 -9.93 -24.47
CA LEU A 10 -28.14 -10.11 -23.02
C LEU A 10 -26.82 -10.53 -22.35
N ILE A 11 -26.05 -11.42 -22.98
CA ILE A 11 -24.76 -11.87 -22.46
C ILE A 11 -23.76 -10.72 -22.39
N LEU A 12 -23.71 -9.86 -23.42
CA LEU A 12 -22.80 -8.70 -23.47
C LEU A 12 -23.09 -7.69 -22.35
N PHE A 13 -24.37 -7.45 -22.03
CA PHE A 13 -24.79 -6.58 -20.93
C PHE A 13 -24.44 -7.16 -19.54
N LEU A 14 -24.53 -8.48 -19.37
CA LEU A 14 -24.23 -9.16 -18.11
C LEU A 14 -22.73 -9.18 -17.80
N THR A 15 -21.86 -9.30 -18.81
CA THR A 15 -20.40 -9.35 -18.62
C THR A 15 -19.71 -7.98 -18.61
N GLY A 16 -20.38 -6.91 -19.07
CA GLY A 16 -19.76 -5.58 -19.21
C GLY A 16 -19.49 -4.81 -17.92
N ASN A 17 -19.96 -5.30 -16.75
CA ASN A 17 -19.88 -4.57 -15.48
C ASN A 17 -18.76 -5.04 -14.53
N ILE A 18 -17.87 -5.94 -14.94
CA ILE A 18 -16.84 -6.53 -14.05
C ILE A 18 -15.43 -5.91 -14.24
N ILE A 19 -15.28 -4.88 -15.06
CA ILE A 19 -13.97 -4.22 -15.27
C ILE A 19 -14.03 -2.80 -14.71
N GLY A 20 -13.92 -2.67 -13.39
CA GLY A 20 -13.91 -1.33 -12.78
C GLY A 20 -13.53 -1.28 -11.30
N LEU A 21 -13.53 -2.41 -10.58
CA LEU A 21 -13.38 -2.43 -9.13
C LEU A 21 -12.04 -3.04 -8.64
N SER A 22 -10.97 -2.93 -9.42
CA SER A 22 -9.64 -3.41 -8.98
C SER A 22 -8.61 -2.30 -8.71
N TYR A 23 -8.91 -1.03 -9.01
CA TYR A 23 -7.93 0.06 -8.87
C TYR A 23 -8.07 0.89 -7.59
N ALA A 24 -9.08 0.64 -6.75
CA ALA A 24 -9.34 1.47 -5.56
C ALA A 24 -8.52 1.07 -4.31
N GLN A 25 -7.65 0.06 -4.38
CA GLN A 25 -6.89 -0.42 -3.22
C GLN A 25 -5.45 0.11 -3.14
N ALA A 26 -5.05 1.03 -4.01
CA ALA A 26 -3.88 1.87 -3.76
C ALA A 26 -4.25 3.00 -2.78
N ALA A 27 -4.90 2.66 -1.67
CA ALA A 27 -5.12 3.57 -0.56
C ALA A 27 -3.73 3.84 0.04
N GLU A 28 -3.18 5.01 -0.29
CA GLU A 28 -2.40 5.87 0.61
C GLU A 28 -1.78 5.12 1.81
N LEU A 29 -0.80 4.25 1.55
CA LEU A 29 0.14 3.90 2.60
C LEU A 29 0.98 5.16 2.78
N GLU A 30 0.58 6.00 3.74
CA GLU A 30 1.37 7.17 4.10
C GLU A 30 2.82 6.74 4.27
N PRO A 31 3.78 7.37 3.57
CA PRO A 31 5.15 6.92 3.58
C PRO A 31 5.65 6.98 5.03
N VAL A 32 6.05 5.81 5.56
CA VAL A 32 6.57 5.68 6.91
C VAL A 32 7.89 6.48 7.00
N LYS A 33 7.79 7.74 7.40
CA LYS A 33 8.93 8.65 7.53
C LYS A 33 9.66 8.42 8.84
N LEU A 34 10.93 8.03 8.74
CA LEU A 34 11.86 7.94 9.86
C LEU A 34 12.49 9.30 10.18
N LYS A 35 12.80 9.54 11.46
CA LYS A 35 13.55 10.73 11.88
C LYS A 35 14.97 10.69 11.32
N LYS A 36 15.55 11.82 10.93
CA LYS A 36 16.94 11.88 10.43
C LYS A 36 17.97 11.33 11.42
N SER A 37 17.75 11.51 12.73
CA SER A 37 18.60 10.94 13.77
C SER A 37 18.58 9.40 13.79
N CYS A 38 17.44 8.79 13.49
CA CYS A 38 17.27 7.34 13.36
C CYS A 38 18.07 6.80 12.17
N ILE A 39 17.97 7.45 11.01
CA ILE A 39 18.71 7.09 9.79
C ILE A 39 20.22 7.22 10.03
N LYS A 40 20.67 8.25 10.77
CA LYS A 40 22.08 8.40 11.13
C LYS A 40 22.59 7.25 12.02
N LYS A 41 21.75 6.72 12.91
CA LYS A 41 22.08 5.55 13.75
C LYS A 41 21.95 4.22 12.98
N ASN A 42 21.10 4.18 11.97
CA ASN A 42 20.79 3.01 11.16
C ASN A 42 20.93 3.36 9.67
N PRO A 43 22.16 3.40 9.12
CA PRO A 43 22.39 3.78 7.73
C PRO A 43 21.71 2.84 6.73
N LEU A 44 21.36 1.62 7.15
CA LEU A 44 20.57 0.66 6.37
C LEU A 44 19.13 1.13 6.09
N ALA A 45 18.63 2.11 6.85
CA ALA A 45 17.33 2.72 6.63
C ALA A 45 17.37 3.85 5.58
N GLU A 46 18.56 4.28 5.16
CA GLU A 46 18.71 5.29 4.11
C GLU A 46 18.33 4.68 2.74
N GLY A 47 17.40 5.33 2.04
CA GLY A 47 16.93 4.85 0.74
C GLY A 47 15.97 3.65 0.79
N GLN A 48 15.58 3.18 1.99
CA GLN A 48 14.58 2.13 2.11
C GLN A 48 13.18 2.63 1.76
N ASN A 49 12.46 1.85 0.95
CA ASN A 49 11.10 2.13 0.50
C ASN A 49 10.12 1.03 0.92
N ASP A 50 10.61 -0.06 1.52
CA ASP A 50 9.77 -1.13 2.02
C ASP A 50 9.06 -0.68 3.32
N PRO A 51 7.71 -0.63 3.33
CA PRO A 51 6.95 -0.10 4.46
C PRO A 51 7.03 -0.98 5.71
N GLU A 52 7.25 -2.28 5.58
CA GLU A 52 7.38 -3.21 6.71
C GLU A 52 8.72 -2.99 7.42
N LEU A 53 9.79 -2.89 6.65
CA LEU A 53 11.13 -2.56 7.14
C LEU A 53 11.19 -1.17 7.77
N LEU A 54 10.58 -0.16 7.14
CA LEU A 54 10.50 1.19 7.70
C LEU A 54 9.74 1.22 9.04
N ASN A 55 8.72 0.37 9.22
CA ASN A 55 7.98 0.29 10.47
C ASN A 55 8.82 -0.33 11.60
N ILE A 56 9.65 -1.34 11.27
CA ILE A 56 10.61 -1.93 12.22
C ILE A 56 11.64 -0.87 12.66
N PHE A 57 12.22 -0.14 11.70
CA PHE A 57 13.15 0.95 12.02
C PHE A 57 12.50 2.03 12.90
N LYS A 58 11.22 2.31 12.68
CA LYS A 58 10.45 3.26 13.50
C LYS A 58 10.34 2.77 14.94
N GLN A 59 10.00 1.50 15.15
CA GLN A 59 9.93 0.90 16.50
C GLN A 59 11.28 0.93 17.22
N VAL A 60 12.37 0.57 16.55
CA VAL A 60 13.72 0.60 17.13
C VAL A 60 14.11 2.03 17.53
N CYS A 61 13.83 3.00 16.67
CA CYS A 61 14.23 4.38 16.90
C CYS A 61 13.36 5.14 17.90
N ASP A 62 12.09 4.78 18.06
CA ASP A 62 11.25 5.33 19.12
C ASP A 62 11.60 4.71 20.49
N SER A 63 12.03 3.45 20.52
CA SER A 63 12.50 2.77 21.74
C SER A 63 13.77 3.41 22.30
N ASP A 64 14.65 3.88 21.43
CA ASP A 64 15.88 4.59 21.80
C ASP A 64 15.61 5.96 22.47
N ASN A 65 14.40 6.51 22.33
CA ASN A 65 14.02 7.83 22.86
C ASN A 65 13.42 7.76 24.28
N THR A 66 12.94 6.59 24.72
CA THR A 66 12.45 6.39 26.09
C THR A 66 13.58 6.21 27.10
N THR A 67 14.77 5.81 26.64
CA THR A 67 15.96 5.67 27.48
C THR A 67 16.58 7.02 27.89
N GLN A 68 16.19 8.13 27.24
CA GLN A 68 16.71 9.48 27.48
C GLN A 68 15.81 10.34 28.39
N LYS A 69 14.75 9.77 28.98
CA LYS A 69 13.99 10.39 30.08
C LYS A 69 14.40 9.77 31.41
N LYS A 70 15.62 10.03 31.86
CA LYS A 70 15.99 9.86 33.26
C LYS A 70 17.07 10.85 33.67
#